data_AF-A0A971JNS5-F1
#
_entry.id   AF-A0A971JNS5-F1
#
_cell.length_a   1.000
_cell.length_b   1.000
_cell.length_c   1.000
_cell.angle_alpha   90.00
_cell.angle_beta   90.00
_cell.angle_gamma   90.00
#
_symmetry.space_group_name_H-M   'P 1'
#
loop_
_entity.id
_entity.type
_entity.pdbx_description
1 polymer ?
#
loop_
_entity_poly.entity_id
_entity_poly.type
_entity_poly.pdbx_seq_one_letter_code
_entity_poly.pdbx_strand_id
1 'polypeptide(L)'
;LWQTRDKSQAFFSTTFERGPLMLADNLILNLDGKRGDLYLIEPSPEGYKELAKAHVLDGRSLWSPMALSRGKLLVRSGEQLKCLDVKNP
;
A
#
# COMPACT_ATOMS: atom_id res chain seq x y z
N LEU A 1 20.36 -5.24 12.25
CA LEU A 1 19.81 -3.91 11.88
C LEU A 1 19.12 -4.05 10.54
N TRP A 2 17.92 -3.49 10.36
CA TRP A 2 17.28 -3.42 9.04
C TRP A 2 18.18 -2.62 8.10
N GLN A 3 18.79 -3.32 7.14
CA GLN A 3 19.61 -2.70 6.10
C GLN A 3 18.76 -2.62 4.84
N THR A 4 18.16 -1.47 4.59
CA THR A 4 17.68 -1.16 3.24
C THR A 4 18.92 -0.94 2.40
N ARG A 5 19.25 -1.90 1.54
CA ARG A 5 20.35 -1.77 0.58
C ARG A 5 20.17 -0.43 -0.13
N ASP A 6 21.15 0.46 0.02
CA ASP A 6 21.09 1.81 -0.53
C ASP A 6 21.07 1.66 -2.05
N LYS A 7 19.88 1.74 -2.63
CA LYS A 7 19.67 1.73 -4.07
C LYS A 7 19.33 3.16 -4.41
N SER A 8 20.22 3.82 -5.14
CA SER A 8 19.97 5.08 -5.82
C SER A 8 18.50 5.12 -6.26
N GLN A 9 17.69 6.01 -5.67
CA GLN A 9 16.31 6.17 -6.11
C GLN A 9 16.34 6.53 -7.58
N ALA A 10 15.88 5.61 -8.43
CA ALA A 10 15.70 5.91 -9.83
C ALA A 10 14.72 7.07 -9.93
N PHE A 11 14.95 7.98 -10.87
CA PHE A 11 14.09 9.15 -11.12
C PHE A 11 12.60 8.78 -11.31
N PHE A 12 12.31 7.51 -11.67
CA PHE A 12 10.96 6.97 -11.87
C PHE A 12 10.48 6.03 -10.74
N SER A 13 11.08 6.10 -9.54
CA SER A 13 10.70 5.22 -8.41
C SER A 13 9.36 5.63 -7.79
N THR A 14 8.55 4.63 -7.41
CA THR A 14 7.29 4.85 -6.68
C THR A 14 7.61 5.12 -5.21
N THR A 15 7.26 6.30 -4.73
CA THR A 15 7.58 6.77 -3.36
C THR A 15 6.47 6.51 -2.34
N PHE A 16 5.28 6.13 -2.81
CA PHE A 16 4.06 5.88 -2.01
C PHE A 16 3.62 7.03 -1.09
N GLU A 17 4.28 8.18 -1.12
CA GLU A 17 3.91 9.44 -0.48
C GLU A 17 3.41 9.33 0.98
N ARG A 18 4.21 8.71 1.87
CA ARG A 18 3.87 8.49 3.30
C ARG A 18 2.61 7.64 3.52
N GLY A 19 2.27 6.84 2.53
CA GLY A 19 1.24 5.83 2.57
C GLY A 19 1.42 4.79 3.67
N PRO A 20 0.35 4.30 4.31
CA PRO A 20 0.45 3.17 5.23
C PRO A 20 0.84 1.89 4.47
N LEU A 21 1.56 1.00 5.15
CA LEU A 21 1.91 -0.31 4.64
C LEU A 21 1.54 -1.41 5.63
N MET A 22 1.20 -2.60 5.11
CA MET A 22 0.87 -3.79 5.89
C MET A 22 1.40 -5.04 5.18
N LEU A 23 1.97 -5.99 5.93
CA LEU A 23 2.26 -7.32 5.44
C LEU A 23 1.08 -8.25 5.77
N ALA A 24 0.50 -8.90 4.77
CA ALA A 24 -0.58 -9.85 4.93
C ALA A 24 -0.47 -10.93 3.86
N ASP A 25 -0.65 -12.20 4.26
CA ASP A 25 -0.55 -13.36 3.35
C ASP A 25 0.73 -13.36 2.49
N ASN A 26 1.87 -13.06 3.13
CA ASN A 26 3.18 -12.92 2.51
C ASN A 26 3.30 -11.84 1.41
N LEU A 27 2.32 -10.95 1.28
CA LEU A 27 2.33 -9.82 0.36
C LEU A 27 2.29 -8.50 1.12
N ILE A 28 2.92 -7.47 0.56
CA ILE A 28 2.84 -6.11 1.07
C ILE A 28 1.66 -5.41 0.40
N LEU A 29 0.75 -4.89 1.21
CA LEU A 29 -0.26 -3.91 0.83
C LEU A 29 0.28 -2.53 1.15
N ASN A 30 0.32 -1.64 0.16
CA ASN A 30 0.74 -0.24 0.35
C ASN A 30 -0.26 0.71 -0.29
N LEU A 31 -0.84 1.62 0.49
CA LEU A 31 -1.76 2.63 -0.02
C LEU A 31 -1.00 3.92 -0.26
N ASP A 32 -0.93 4.41 -1.49
CA ASP A 32 -0.25 5.67 -1.80
C ASP A 32 -0.93 6.85 -1.07
N GLY A 33 -0.14 7.56 -0.25
CA GLY A 33 -0.62 8.63 0.62
C GLY A 33 -1.02 9.92 -0.09
N LYS A 34 -0.86 10.00 -1.41
CA LYS A 34 -1.25 11.14 -2.25
C LYS A 34 -2.36 10.81 -3.24
N ARG A 35 -2.30 9.62 -3.86
CA ARG A 35 -3.19 9.20 -4.96
C ARG A 35 -4.30 8.27 -4.50
N GLY A 36 -4.14 7.58 -3.37
CA GLY A 36 -5.12 6.60 -2.87
C GLY A 36 -5.20 5.32 -3.72
N ASP A 37 -4.12 5.06 -4.43
CA ASP A 37 -3.86 3.80 -5.11
C ASP A 37 -3.38 2.75 -4.10
N LEU A 38 -4.03 1.60 -4.05
CA LEU A 38 -3.59 0.44 -3.27
C LEU A 38 -2.77 -0.50 -4.15
N TYR A 39 -1.56 -0.78 -3.70
CA TYR A 39 -0.58 -1.64 -4.37
C TYR A 39 -0.45 -2.96 -3.64
N LEU A 40 -0.38 -4.04 -4.41
CA LEU A 40 -0.03 -5.38 -3.95
C LEU A 40 1.40 -5.70 -4.43
N ILE A 41 2.30 -5.94 -3.49
CA ILE A 41 3.74 -6.00 -3.74
C ILE A 41 4.31 -7.31 -3.18
N GLU A 42 5.14 -7.99 -3.95
CA GLU A 42 5.90 -9.14 -3.48
C GLU A 42 7.14 -8.66 -2.69
N PRO A 43 7.32 -9.08 -1.43
CA PRO A 43 8.50 -8.73 -0.65
C PRO A 43 9.73 -9.48 -1.17
N SER A 44 10.73 -8.74 -1.68
CA SER A 44 11.96 -9.31 -2.24
C SER A 44 13.18 -8.41 -1.95
N PRO A 45 14.32 -9.00 -1.51
CA PRO A 45 15.57 -8.25 -1.38
C PRO A 45 16.21 -7.89 -2.73
N GLU A 46 15.84 -8.57 -3.81
CA GLU A 46 16.29 -8.31 -5.18
C GLU A 46 15.74 -6.97 -5.70
N GLY A 47 14.56 -6.56 -5.28
CA GLY A 47 13.99 -5.25 -5.60
C GLY A 47 12.48 -5.17 -5.50
N TYR A 48 11.94 -4.03 -5.95
CA TYR A 48 10.50 -3.79 -6.01
C TYR A 48 9.84 -4.65 -7.09
N LYS A 49 8.78 -5.37 -6.72
CA LYS A 49 7.96 -6.17 -7.64
C LYS A 49 6.48 -5.97 -7.34
N GLU A 50 5.83 -5.14 -8.15
CA GLU A 50 4.38 -4.92 -8.12
C GLU A 50 3.66 -6.11 -8.76
N LEU A 51 2.62 -6.61 -8.09
CA LEU A 51 1.74 -7.68 -8.60
C LEU A 51 0.43 -7.12 -9.13
N ALA A 52 -0.14 -6.13 -8.45
CA ALA A 52 -1.39 -5.49 -8.83
C ALA A 52 -1.51 -4.09 -8.23
N LYS A 53 -2.39 -3.28 -8.83
CA LYS A 53 -2.72 -1.93 -8.41
C LYS A 53 -4.20 -1.65 -8.65
N ALA A 54 -4.86 -0.99 -7.70
CA ALA A 54 -6.20 -0.46 -7.87
C ALA A 54 -6.34 0.92 -7.22
N HIS A 55 -7.04 1.85 -7.88
CA HIS A 55 -7.45 3.09 -7.23
C HIS A 55 -8.65 2.79 -6.34
N VAL A 56 -8.52 3.01 -5.02
CA VAL A 56 -9.54 2.59 -4.06
C VAL A 56 -10.08 3.72 -3.22
N LEU A 57 -9.37 4.84 -3.08
CA LEU A 57 -9.71 5.85 -2.09
C LEU A 57 -9.39 7.27 -2.56
N ASP A 58 -10.37 8.16 -2.44
CA ASP A 58 -10.22 9.59 -2.71
C ASP A 58 -10.10 10.41 -1.42
N GLY A 59 -9.71 11.66 -1.59
CA GLY A 59 -9.72 12.68 -0.54
C GLY A 59 -8.33 13.02 -0.03
N ARG A 60 -8.28 13.66 1.13
CA ARG A 60 -7.05 14.14 1.76
C ARG A 60 -6.62 13.24 2.92
N SER A 61 -5.36 13.36 3.31
CA SER A 61 -4.83 12.67 4.50
C SER A 61 -4.91 11.15 4.41
N LEU A 62 -4.37 10.58 3.32
CA LEU A 62 -4.36 9.15 3.03
C LEU A 62 -3.22 8.38 3.75
N TRP A 63 -2.67 8.97 4.81
CA TRP A 63 -1.61 8.40 5.65
C TRP A 63 -2.16 7.58 6.84
N SER A 64 -3.49 7.41 6.92
CA SER A 64 -4.13 6.67 8.02
C SER A 64 -3.81 5.17 7.94
N PRO A 65 -3.47 4.49 9.06
CA PRO A 65 -3.24 3.05 9.06
C PRO A 65 -4.42 2.24 8.50
N MET A 66 -4.11 1.14 7.82
CA MET A 66 -5.09 0.16 7.33
C MET A 66 -5.38 -0.91 8.39
N ALA A 67 -6.56 -1.53 8.33
CA ALA A 67 -6.91 -2.69 9.17
C ALA A 67 -7.47 -3.83 8.33
N LEU A 68 -6.96 -5.05 8.51
CA LEU A 68 -7.39 -6.24 7.79
C LEU A 68 -7.99 -7.26 8.76
N SER A 69 -9.19 -7.75 8.45
CA SER A 69 -9.81 -8.84 9.21
C SER A 69 -10.63 -9.73 8.29
N ARG A 70 -10.37 -11.04 8.32
CA ARG A 70 -11.15 -12.05 7.58
C ARG A 70 -11.36 -11.74 6.09
N GLY A 71 -10.40 -11.09 5.43
CA GLY A 71 -10.49 -10.70 4.01
C GLY A 71 -11.24 -9.38 3.75
N LYS A 72 -11.52 -8.60 4.80
CA LYS A 72 -12.07 -7.25 4.70
C LYS A 72 -10.99 -6.24 5.09
N LEU A 73 -10.62 -5.38 4.15
CA LEU A 73 -9.60 -4.35 4.33
C LEU A 73 -10.27 -2.98 4.52
N LEU A 74 -10.08 -2.38 5.68
CA LEU A 74 -10.49 -1.01 5.95
C LEU A 74 -9.40 -0.04 5.52
N VAL A 75 -9.78 0.91 4.69
CA VAL A 75 -8.96 2.05 4.25
C VAL A 75 -9.71 3.35 4.53
N ARG A 76 -9.02 4.41 4.94
CA ARG A 76 -9.67 5.70 5.23
C ARG A 76 -8.83 6.91 4.87
N SER A 77 -9.53 7.97 4.51
CA SER A 77 -9.02 9.32 4.36
C SER A 77 -9.58 10.20 5.49
N GLY A 78 -9.31 11.50 5.46
CA GLY A 78 -9.97 12.47 6.35
C GLY A 78 -11.47 12.60 6.12
N GLU A 79 -11.98 12.15 4.97
CA GLU A 79 -13.34 12.41 4.49
C GLU A 79 -14.19 11.13 4.36
N GLN A 80 -13.56 9.99 4.12
CA GLN A 80 -14.26 8.73 3.90
C GLN A 80 -13.52 7.53 4.46
N LEU A 81 -14.27 6.45 4.71
CA LEU A 81 -13.76 5.14 5.07
C LEU A 81 -14.44 4.11 4.17
N LYS A 82 -13.65 3.24 3.54
CA LYS A 82 -14.12 2.16 2.67
C LYS A 82 -13.69 0.81 3.24
N CYS A 83 -14.53 -0.19 3.02
CA CYS A 83 -14.27 -1.59 3.38
C CYS A 83 -14.21 -2.41 2.09
N LEU A 84 -13.03 -2.90 1.74
CA LEU A 84 -12.78 -3.65 0.51
C LEU A 84 -12.84 -5.14 0.81
N ASP A 85 -13.51 -5.91 -0.05
CA ASP A 85 -13.38 -7.37 -0.05
C ASP A 85 -12.14 -7.75 -0.85
N VAL A 86 -11.12 -8.27 -0.17
CA VAL A 86 -9.85 -8.67 -0.80
C VAL A 86 -9.75 -10.18 -1.01
N LYS A 87 -10.77 -10.95 -0.60
CA LYS A 87 -10.87 -12.39 -0.90
C LYS A 87 -11.64 -12.65 -2.19
N ASN A 88 -12.64 -11.82 -2.47
CA ASN A 88 -13.43 -11.86 -3.70
C ASN A 88 -13.32 -10.51 -4.41
N PRO A 89 -12.13 -10.18 -4.94
CA PRO A 89 -11.83 -8.89 -5.54
C PRO A 89 -12.55 -8.66 -6.87
#